data_AF-A0A3B7MGH0-F1
#
_entry.id   AF-A0A3B7MGH0-F1
#
_cell.length_a   1.000
_cell.length_b   1.000
_cell.length_c   1.000
_cell.angle_alpha   90.00
_cell.angle_beta   90.00
_cell.angle_gamma   90.00
#
_symmetry.space_group_name_H-M   'P 1'
#
loop_
_entity.id
_entity.type
_entity.pdbx_description
1 polymer ?
#
loop_
_entity_poly.entity_id
_entity_poly.type
_entity_poly.pdbx_seq_one_letter_code
_entity_poly.pdbx_strand_id
1 'polypeptide(L)'
;MSTYSEWNNSIIEYFISRTPMGSKIYLSLNDDVLELIGNSWEIEPSHQSWTQNFCEAVKNRVVMGDRIDLESISYVENDYPKYVAFLGLMVLAATQMADDEEINQTNYFRRLREIIGLPLDGQTRPRGLRITSEGEAPEVNLWKRWNQWLVKCGFTPTAEEGKGPSRYINYPISQTLLRNADRDRLIELFSEKQWRAYWDEQTLFTKVANEYHKLSKHLKKLIDDRQRYEAVAEAIHNTYEQWLSNGSVKKQAGYRLGRQWKRQLYAGLYRTEDFLGNIEYYLHPKQQKGRLLNSLEIIRNGETYPLKEDRVGWYLPVGTPLTAKEISEGRVYSVNPNIQVNNLVLPNKDFWILVPDPDNPASGVYASWGAPKLGEPFIILFKDFIFSDLQRLRDENLIQWEGDRETKYEVFSGSNWYEIHNCQILSQRWDAVFVQSPELKNALQPTTKLSISCSGGLKIPKINSWIKDYPPQITVFAFHPTVELNVSLSNTSIFKQSCPSNTAIRIEFPSSGNFLVQASCQGQSAQRLVKLVDWESIDLRSKEVIS
;
A
#
# COMPACT_ATOMS: atom_id res chain seq x y z
N MET A 1 2.66 -11.78 -29.65
CA MET A 1 2.47 -10.33 -29.37
C MET A 1 1.34 -10.24 -28.37
N SER A 2 1.59 -9.70 -27.18
CA SER A 2 0.51 -9.50 -26.20
C SER A 2 -0.44 -8.41 -26.70
N THR A 3 -1.73 -8.68 -26.61
CA THR A 3 -2.84 -7.84 -27.05
C THR A 3 -3.16 -6.76 -26.02
N TYR A 4 -3.90 -5.73 -26.44
CA TYR A 4 -4.43 -4.71 -25.52
C TYR A 4 -5.22 -5.32 -24.35
N SER A 5 -6.06 -6.33 -24.63
CA SER A 5 -6.90 -6.97 -23.63
C SER A 5 -6.08 -7.72 -22.57
N GLU A 6 -5.01 -8.40 -22.97
CA GLU A 6 -4.09 -9.08 -22.04
C GLU A 6 -3.40 -8.06 -21.14
N TRP A 7 -2.84 -6.98 -21.71
CA TRP A 7 -2.25 -5.89 -20.91
C TRP A 7 -3.26 -5.28 -19.94
N ASN A 8 -4.47 -4.96 -20.41
CA ASN A 8 -5.50 -4.35 -19.58
C ASN A 8 -5.87 -5.25 -18.38
N ASN A 9 -6.10 -6.55 -18.63
CA ASN A 9 -6.47 -7.48 -17.58
C ASN A 9 -5.31 -7.72 -16.60
N SER A 10 -4.09 -7.96 -17.10
CA SER A 10 -2.94 -8.20 -16.23
C SER A 10 -2.54 -6.98 -15.41
N ILE A 11 -2.74 -5.75 -15.90
CA ILE A 11 -2.57 -4.54 -15.09
C ILE A 11 -3.61 -4.50 -13.96
N ILE A 12 -4.88 -4.79 -14.25
CA ILE A 12 -5.92 -4.83 -13.22
C ILE A 12 -5.57 -5.89 -12.17
N GLU A 13 -5.27 -7.11 -12.60
CA GLU A 13 -4.88 -8.21 -11.73
C GLU A 13 -3.65 -7.85 -10.89
N TYR A 14 -2.62 -7.23 -11.47
CA TYR A 14 -1.42 -6.83 -10.73
C TYR A 14 -1.73 -5.89 -9.55
N PHE A 15 -2.61 -4.90 -9.75
CA PHE A 15 -2.93 -3.93 -8.70
C PHE A 15 -4.01 -4.41 -7.73
N ILE A 16 -4.88 -5.33 -8.16
CA ILE A 16 -6.07 -5.73 -7.41
C ILE A 16 -5.95 -7.13 -6.80
N SER A 17 -5.43 -8.09 -7.56
CA SER A 17 -5.24 -9.44 -7.04
C SER A 17 -4.30 -9.37 -5.84
N ARG A 18 -4.70 -10.03 -4.75
CA ARG A 18 -3.95 -10.05 -3.50
C ARG A 18 -3.64 -8.67 -2.91
N THR A 19 -4.52 -7.70 -3.14
CA THR A 19 -4.57 -6.49 -2.31
C THR A 19 -5.72 -6.62 -1.29
N PRO A 20 -5.50 -6.36 0.02
CA PRO A 20 -6.56 -6.47 1.01
C PRO A 20 -7.74 -5.55 0.69
N MET A 21 -8.96 -5.98 1.03
CA MET A 21 -10.13 -5.10 0.93
C MET A 21 -9.93 -3.85 1.79
N GLY A 22 -10.36 -2.70 1.27
CA GLY A 22 -10.20 -1.38 1.90
C GLY A 22 -8.86 -0.70 1.61
N SER A 23 -7.86 -1.41 1.07
CA SER A 23 -6.57 -0.80 0.71
C SER A 23 -6.72 0.31 -0.34
N LYS A 24 -5.83 1.29 -0.26
CA LYS A 24 -5.68 2.35 -1.27
C LYS A 24 -5.03 1.78 -2.53
N ILE A 25 -5.63 2.00 -3.69
CA ILE A 25 -5.09 1.53 -4.98
C ILE A 25 -4.50 2.71 -5.74
N TYR A 26 -3.19 2.68 -5.95
CA TYR A 26 -2.48 3.56 -6.88
C TYR A 26 -2.12 2.78 -8.14
N LEU A 27 -2.55 3.25 -9.32
CA LEU A 27 -2.19 2.69 -10.62
C LEU A 27 -0.75 3.05 -11.02
N SER A 28 0.20 3.03 -10.08
CA SER A 28 1.58 3.54 -10.21
C SER A 28 2.42 2.69 -11.18
N LEU A 29 2.06 2.71 -12.45
CA LEU A 29 2.66 1.95 -13.54
C LEU A 29 3.98 2.59 -13.98
N ASN A 30 5.02 1.78 -14.10
CA ASN A 30 6.35 2.17 -14.55
C ASN A 30 6.98 1.02 -15.35
N ASP A 31 8.19 1.24 -15.87
CA ASP A 31 8.92 0.23 -16.65
C ASP A 31 9.09 -1.09 -15.89
N ASP A 32 9.46 -1.04 -14.61
CA ASP A 32 9.69 -2.26 -13.83
C ASP A 32 8.39 -3.05 -13.61
N VAL A 33 7.27 -2.37 -13.34
CA VAL A 33 5.96 -3.04 -13.20
C VAL A 33 5.55 -3.69 -14.53
N LEU A 34 5.77 -3.01 -15.66
CA LEU A 34 5.49 -3.58 -16.98
C LEU A 34 6.37 -4.79 -17.28
N GLU A 35 7.64 -4.74 -16.93
CA GLU A 35 8.56 -5.87 -17.03
C GLU A 35 8.10 -7.04 -16.13
N LEU A 36 7.61 -6.76 -14.92
CA LEU A 36 7.11 -7.80 -14.02
C LEU A 36 5.85 -8.48 -14.59
N ILE A 37 4.89 -7.70 -15.07
CA ILE A 37 3.67 -8.20 -15.70
C ILE A 37 4.03 -9.01 -16.95
N GLY A 38 4.85 -8.44 -17.84
CA GLY A 38 5.23 -9.08 -19.10
C GLY A 38 5.97 -10.41 -18.89
N ASN A 39 6.93 -10.46 -17.97
CA ASN A 39 7.67 -11.68 -17.66
C ASN A 39 6.82 -12.77 -16.99
N SER A 40 5.60 -12.46 -16.55
CA SER A 40 4.65 -13.48 -16.07
C SER A 40 3.99 -14.25 -17.21
N TRP A 41 4.00 -13.70 -18.43
CA TRP A 41 3.58 -14.39 -19.62
C TRP A 41 4.77 -15.23 -20.09
N GLU A 42 4.61 -16.54 -20.20
CA GLU A 42 5.65 -17.50 -20.62
C GLU A 42 6.02 -17.34 -22.12
N ILE A 43 6.22 -16.09 -22.56
CA ILE A 43 6.38 -15.65 -23.95
C ILE A 43 7.49 -14.61 -23.96
N GLU A 44 8.39 -14.67 -24.93
CA GLU A 44 9.39 -13.61 -25.13
C GLU A 44 8.74 -12.34 -25.70
N PRO A 45 9.18 -11.14 -25.26
CA PRO A 45 8.63 -9.90 -25.78
C PRO A 45 8.91 -9.79 -27.29
N SER A 46 7.88 -9.44 -28.07
CA SER A 46 8.02 -9.20 -29.50
C SER A 46 8.80 -7.90 -29.85
N HIS A 47 9.17 -7.13 -28.83
CA HIS A 47 9.89 -5.86 -28.91
C HIS A 47 11.13 -5.91 -28.02
N GLN A 48 11.96 -4.86 -28.08
CA GLN A 48 13.18 -4.77 -27.27
C GLN A 48 12.90 -4.69 -25.77
N SER A 49 11.68 -4.32 -25.35
CA SER A 49 11.24 -4.33 -23.94
C SER A 49 9.74 -4.55 -23.78
N TRP A 50 9.32 -4.95 -22.58
CA TRP A 50 7.90 -5.05 -22.24
C TRP A 50 7.20 -3.70 -22.22
N THR A 51 7.91 -2.63 -21.84
CA THR A 51 7.39 -1.25 -21.97
C THR A 51 7.02 -0.92 -23.41
N GLN A 52 7.89 -1.22 -24.38
CA GLN A 52 7.59 -0.95 -25.80
C GLN A 52 6.42 -1.79 -26.29
N ASN A 53 6.38 -3.07 -25.92
CA ASN A 53 5.25 -3.95 -26.25
C ASN A 53 3.92 -3.40 -25.70
N PHE A 54 3.89 -2.95 -24.45
CA PHE A 54 2.73 -2.30 -23.84
C PHE A 54 2.30 -1.04 -24.60
N CYS A 55 3.22 -0.12 -24.85
CA CYS A 55 2.92 1.14 -25.55
C CYS A 55 2.36 0.88 -26.95
N GLU A 56 2.93 -0.08 -27.69
CA GLU A 56 2.47 -0.44 -29.02
C GLU A 56 1.08 -1.12 -28.98
N ALA A 57 0.82 -2.00 -28.01
CA ALA A 57 -0.49 -2.62 -27.82
C ALA A 57 -1.59 -1.59 -27.50
N VAL A 58 -1.29 -0.61 -26.65
CA VAL A 58 -2.20 0.50 -26.35
C VAL A 58 -2.42 1.38 -27.58
N LYS A 59 -1.34 1.80 -28.26
CA LYS A 59 -1.40 2.61 -29.47
C LYS A 59 -2.27 1.96 -30.55
N ASN A 60 -2.06 0.69 -30.84
CA ASN A 60 -2.81 -0.05 -31.86
C ASN A 60 -4.32 -0.16 -31.55
N ARG A 61 -4.71 -0.01 -30.28
CA ARG A 61 -6.13 -0.01 -29.89
C ARG A 61 -6.75 1.38 -29.86
N VAL A 62 -6.02 2.38 -29.37
CA VAL A 62 -6.60 3.70 -29.04
C VAL A 62 -6.26 4.79 -30.05
N VAL A 63 -5.36 4.57 -31.00
CA VAL A 63 -5.00 5.57 -32.01
C VAL A 63 -5.68 5.25 -33.33
N MET A 64 -6.48 6.19 -33.84
CA MET A 64 -7.06 6.15 -35.18
C MET A 64 -6.52 7.32 -36.00
N GLY A 65 -5.64 7.05 -36.97
CA GLY A 65 -4.96 8.11 -37.72
C GLY A 65 -4.04 8.92 -36.79
N ASP A 66 -4.33 10.21 -36.62
CA ASP A 66 -3.58 11.14 -35.77
C ASP A 66 -4.32 11.57 -34.50
N ARG A 67 -5.39 10.85 -34.13
CA ARG A 67 -6.21 11.12 -32.94
C ARG A 67 -6.32 9.92 -32.01
N ILE A 68 -6.49 10.22 -30.72
CA ILE A 68 -6.87 9.25 -29.71
C ILE A 68 -8.38 9.02 -29.77
N ASP A 69 -8.81 7.77 -29.87
CA ASP A 69 -10.19 7.33 -29.80
C ASP A 69 -10.42 6.54 -28.50
N LEU A 70 -11.24 7.10 -27.61
CA LEU A 70 -11.59 6.48 -26.34
C LEU A 70 -12.87 5.65 -26.43
N GLU A 71 -13.69 5.81 -27.48
CA GLU A 71 -14.98 5.11 -27.58
C GLU A 71 -14.78 3.59 -27.59
N SER A 72 -13.74 3.13 -28.30
CA SER A 72 -13.36 1.72 -28.43
C SER A 72 -12.92 1.02 -27.14
N ILE A 73 -12.75 1.75 -26.03
CA ILE A 73 -12.30 1.24 -24.72
C ILE A 73 -13.19 1.69 -23.56
N SER A 74 -14.19 2.54 -23.81
CA SER A 74 -15.03 3.18 -22.79
C SER A 74 -16.18 2.28 -22.27
N TYR A 75 -15.90 1.01 -22.01
CA TYR A 75 -16.90 0.04 -21.54
C TYR A 75 -16.33 -0.92 -20.49
N VAL A 76 -17.24 -1.67 -19.85
CA VAL A 76 -16.95 -2.74 -18.91
C VAL A 76 -17.45 -4.04 -19.53
N GLU A 77 -16.64 -5.10 -19.51
CA GLU A 77 -16.99 -6.42 -20.04
C GLU A 77 -16.65 -7.45 -18.96
N ASN A 78 -17.61 -8.34 -18.65
CA ASN A 78 -17.48 -9.35 -17.59
C ASN A 78 -17.05 -8.77 -16.22
N ASP A 79 -17.54 -7.56 -15.90
CA ASP A 79 -17.16 -6.77 -14.72
C ASP A 79 -15.71 -6.27 -14.70
N TYR A 80 -14.98 -6.34 -15.82
CA TYR A 80 -13.64 -5.77 -15.97
C TYR A 80 -13.64 -4.50 -16.84
N PRO A 81 -13.10 -3.36 -16.36
CA PRO A 81 -12.99 -2.13 -17.14
C PRO A 81 -11.96 -2.27 -18.25
N LYS A 82 -12.33 -1.87 -19.48
CA LYS A 82 -11.45 -1.99 -20.67
C LYS A 82 -10.58 -0.77 -20.96
N TYR A 83 -10.59 0.21 -20.08
CA TYR A 83 -9.85 1.46 -20.24
C TYR A 83 -8.60 1.57 -19.34
N VAL A 84 -8.33 0.56 -18.50
CA VAL A 84 -7.26 0.64 -17.48
C VAL A 84 -5.87 0.64 -18.11
N ALA A 85 -5.65 -0.09 -19.20
CA ALA A 85 -4.38 -0.02 -19.92
C ALA A 85 -4.09 1.41 -20.46
N PHE A 86 -5.10 2.10 -20.99
CA PHE A 86 -4.95 3.50 -21.40
C PHE A 86 -4.68 4.43 -20.21
N LEU A 87 -5.39 4.26 -19.08
CA LEU A 87 -5.10 5.01 -17.85
C LEU A 87 -3.67 4.74 -17.36
N GLY A 88 -3.20 3.49 -17.47
CA GLY A 88 -1.83 3.10 -17.16
C GLY A 88 -0.80 3.80 -18.06
N LEU A 89 -1.07 3.91 -19.36
CA LEU A 89 -0.23 4.67 -20.30
C LEU A 89 -0.14 6.16 -19.89
N MET A 90 -1.25 6.74 -19.44
CA MET A 90 -1.27 8.11 -18.91
C MET A 90 -0.40 8.27 -17.66
N VAL A 91 -0.36 7.28 -16.76
CA VAL A 91 0.51 7.27 -15.57
C VAL A 91 1.98 7.05 -15.94
N LEU A 92 2.25 6.19 -16.92
CA LEU A 92 3.59 5.97 -17.45
C LEU A 92 4.18 7.28 -17.99
N ALA A 93 3.38 8.08 -18.71
CA ALA A 93 3.78 9.41 -19.17
C ALA A 93 4.13 10.36 -18.02
N ALA A 94 3.36 10.34 -16.92
CA ALA A 94 3.64 11.14 -15.73
C ALA A 94 4.93 10.67 -15.01
N THR A 95 5.20 9.37 -15.00
CA THR A 95 6.41 8.78 -14.42
C THR A 95 7.69 9.19 -15.14
N GLN A 96 7.61 9.44 -16.45
CA GLN A 96 8.72 9.87 -17.30
C GLN A 96 8.99 11.38 -17.30
N MET A 97 8.19 12.19 -16.57
CA MET A 97 8.47 13.62 -16.42
C MET A 97 9.77 13.85 -15.63
N ALA A 98 10.58 14.82 -16.07
CA ALA A 98 11.86 15.15 -15.43
C ALA A 98 11.67 15.88 -14.08
N ASP A 99 12.74 16.01 -13.29
CA ASP A 99 12.71 16.64 -11.96
C ASP A 99 12.60 18.18 -12.02
N ASP A 100 13.18 18.79 -13.04
CA ASP A 100 13.17 20.24 -13.30
C ASP A 100 11.92 20.71 -14.08
N GLU A 101 11.13 19.78 -14.61
CA GLU A 101 9.88 20.10 -15.28
C GLU A 101 8.83 20.50 -14.22
N GLU A 102 8.49 21.80 -14.17
CA GLU A 102 7.27 22.23 -13.50
C GLU A 102 6.08 21.42 -14.00
N ILE A 103 5.17 21.06 -13.08
CA ILE A 103 3.94 20.34 -13.41
C ILE A 103 3.11 21.22 -14.34
N ASN A 104 3.25 20.97 -15.64
CA ASN A 104 2.64 21.74 -16.72
C ASN A 104 2.00 20.77 -17.71
N GLN A 105 0.79 21.07 -18.17
CA GLN A 105 0.08 20.27 -19.17
C GLN A 105 0.93 20.06 -20.43
N THR A 106 1.67 21.07 -20.87
CA THR A 106 2.51 21.01 -22.08
C THR A 106 3.59 19.95 -21.95
N ASN A 107 4.28 19.90 -20.81
CA ASN A 107 5.32 18.89 -20.55
C ASN A 107 4.70 17.50 -20.49
N TYR A 108 3.60 17.35 -19.74
CA TYR A 108 2.90 16.08 -19.60
C TYR A 108 2.42 15.52 -20.95
N PHE A 109 1.69 16.31 -21.74
CA PHE A 109 1.14 15.84 -23.02
C PHE A 109 2.21 15.69 -24.10
N ARG A 110 3.34 16.40 -24.01
CA ARG A 110 4.52 16.10 -24.84
C ARG A 110 5.00 14.68 -24.60
N ARG A 111 5.17 14.26 -23.33
CA ARG A 111 5.55 12.87 -22.98
C ARG A 111 4.52 11.86 -23.45
N LEU A 112 3.23 12.16 -23.26
CA LEU A 112 2.17 11.26 -23.72
C LEU A 112 2.24 11.05 -25.25
N ARG A 113 2.47 12.11 -26.03
CA ARG A 113 2.65 12.02 -27.48
C ARG A 113 3.88 11.20 -27.87
N GLU A 114 5.01 11.40 -27.18
CA GLU A 114 6.25 10.64 -27.39
C GLU A 114 6.00 9.13 -27.19
N ILE A 115 5.34 8.75 -26.10
CA ILE A 115 5.08 7.35 -25.76
C ILE A 115 4.13 6.68 -26.76
N ILE A 116 3.06 7.37 -27.15
CA ILE A 116 2.01 6.81 -28.03
C ILE A 116 2.32 7.00 -29.52
N GLY A 117 3.39 7.74 -29.86
CA GLY A 117 3.84 7.98 -31.22
C GLY A 117 2.96 8.95 -32.02
N LEU A 118 2.40 9.98 -31.37
CA LEU A 118 1.61 11.03 -32.04
C LEU A 118 2.47 12.24 -32.41
N PRO A 119 2.20 12.88 -33.56
CA PRO A 119 2.93 14.08 -33.96
C PRO A 119 2.62 15.28 -33.04
N LEU A 120 3.56 16.23 -33.00
CA LEU A 120 3.32 17.56 -32.45
C LEU A 120 2.49 18.37 -33.46
N ASP A 121 1.38 18.94 -33.01
CA ASP A 121 0.44 19.71 -33.85
C ASP A 121 0.26 21.16 -33.35
N GLY A 122 1.21 21.64 -32.53
CA GLY A 122 1.19 22.97 -31.92
C GLY A 122 0.17 23.15 -30.80
N GLN A 123 -0.65 22.13 -30.49
CA GLN A 123 -1.63 22.17 -29.40
C GLN A 123 -1.14 21.43 -28.16
N THR A 124 -1.48 21.96 -26.98
CA THR A 124 -1.10 21.34 -25.70
C THR A 124 -1.66 19.92 -25.58
N ARG A 125 -2.93 19.71 -25.91
CA ARG A 125 -3.62 18.40 -25.79
C ARG A 125 -3.69 17.68 -27.15
N PRO A 126 -3.39 16.37 -27.22
CA PRO A 126 -3.49 15.61 -28.47
C PRO A 126 -4.94 15.57 -28.98
N ARG A 127 -5.09 15.44 -30.31
CA ARG A 127 -6.40 15.25 -30.95
C ARG A 127 -7.10 14.06 -30.31
N GLY A 128 -8.38 14.20 -30.00
CA GLY A 128 -9.17 13.20 -29.26
C GLY A 128 -9.20 13.42 -27.74
N LEU A 129 -8.22 14.10 -27.15
CA LEU A 129 -8.24 14.52 -25.73
C LEU A 129 -8.47 16.02 -25.55
N ARG A 130 -8.71 16.76 -26.63
CA ARG A 130 -8.98 18.20 -26.57
C ARG A 130 -10.32 18.44 -25.87
N ILE A 131 -10.35 19.48 -25.05
CA ILE A 131 -11.57 19.90 -24.34
C ILE A 131 -12.48 20.59 -25.36
N THR A 132 -13.73 20.14 -25.45
CA THR A 132 -14.75 20.82 -26.26
C THR A 132 -15.26 22.05 -25.51
N SER A 133 -15.82 23.03 -26.22
CA SER A 133 -16.22 24.35 -25.68
C SER A 133 -17.17 24.31 -24.47
N GLU A 134 -17.85 23.18 -24.22
CA GLU A 134 -18.81 22.99 -23.13
C GLU A 134 -18.52 21.74 -22.26
N GLY A 135 -17.39 21.07 -22.51
CA GLY A 135 -17.13 19.72 -21.99
C GLY A 135 -16.06 19.63 -20.89
N GLU A 136 -16.11 18.53 -20.15
CA GLU A 136 -14.93 18.04 -19.43
C GLU A 136 -13.95 17.36 -20.41
N ALA A 137 -12.70 17.22 -19.99
CA ALA A 137 -11.72 16.44 -20.73
C ALA A 137 -12.20 14.98 -20.91
N PRO A 138 -12.16 14.39 -22.13
CA PRO A 138 -12.76 13.09 -22.42
C PRO A 138 -12.29 11.95 -21.49
N GLU A 139 -11.02 11.95 -21.11
CA GLU A 139 -10.42 10.93 -20.26
C GLU A 139 -10.90 10.98 -18.80
N VAL A 140 -11.50 12.08 -18.35
CA VAL A 140 -11.98 12.26 -16.96
C VAL A 140 -13.04 11.23 -16.62
N ASN A 141 -13.92 10.91 -17.57
CA ASN A 141 -14.94 9.89 -17.39
C ASN A 141 -14.34 8.51 -17.12
N LEU A 142 -13.20 8.19 -17.71
CA LEU A 142 -12.49 6.92 -17.47
C LEU A 142 -11.94 6.86 -16.06
N TRP A 143 -11.34 7.95 -15.56
CA TRP A 143 -10.86 8.05 -14.18
C TRP A 143 -12.00 7.97 -13.15
N LYS A 144 -13.11 8.67 -13.40
CA LYS A 144 -14.30 8.60 -12.54
C LYS A 144 -14.86 7.18 -12.48
N ARG A 145 -14.96 6.49 -13.62
CA ARG A 145 -15.42 5.09 -13.69
C ARG A 145 -14.42 4.12 -13.04
N TRP A 146 -13.11 4.35 -13.18
CA TRP A 146 -12.09 3.58 -12.45
C TRP A 146 -12.28 3.67 -10.94
N ASN A 147 -12.44 4.88 -10.41
CA ASN A 147 -12.67 5.09 -8.98
C ASN A 147 -13.96 4.40 -8.50
N GLN A 148 -15.04 4.47 -9.28
CA GLN A 148 -16.30 3.79 -8.96
C GLN A 148 -16.16 2.27 -8.97
N TRP A 149 -15.45 1.73 -9.97
CA TRP A 149 -15.18 0.30 -10.07
C TRP A 149 -14.35 -0.20 -8.89
N LEU A 150 -13.32 0.54 -8.48
CA LEU A 150 -12.53 0.23 -7.28
C LEU A 150 -13.41 0.14 -6.02
N VAL A 151 -14.30 1.11 -5.80
CA VAL A 151 -15.24 1.08 -4.66
C VAL A 151 -16.17 -0.14 -4.73
N LYS A 152 -16.67 -0.48 -5.93
CA LYS A 152 -17.51 -1.67 -6.14
C LYS A 152 -16.75 -2.96 -5.78
N CYS A 153 -15.48 -3.06 -6.13
CA CYS A 153 -14.59 -4.18 -5.79
C CYS A 153 -14.09 -4.14 -4.34
N GLY A 154 -14.43 -3.11 -3.59
CA GLY A 154 -14.13 -2.97 -2.17
C GLY A 154 -12.79 -2.33 -1.84
N PHE A 155 -12.27 -1.50 -2.75
CA PHE A 155 -11.01 -0.78 -2.59
C PHE A 155 -11.20 0.73 -2.42
N THR A 156 -10.19 1.40 -1.85
CA THR A 156 -10.18 2.86 -1.72
C THR A 156 -9.51 3.49 -2.94
N PRO A 157 -10.23 4.30 -3.75
CA PRO A 157 -9.65 4.96 -4.92
C PRO A 157 -8.70 6.10 -4.51
N THR A 158 -7.69 6.35 -5.34
CA THR A 158 -6.67 7.39 -5.06
C THR A 158 -6.52 8.41 -6.19
N ALA A 159 -7.15 8.19 -7.35
CA ALA A 159 -7.03 9.10 -8.49
C ALA A 159 -7.86 10.35 -8.24
N GLU A 160 -7.19 11.52 -8.20
CA GLU A 160 -7.80 12.77 -7.77
C GLU A 160 -7.66 13.88 -8.81
N GLU A 161 -8.71 14.70 -8.92
CA GLU A 161 -8.71 15.89 -9.76
C GLU A 161 -7.83 16.99 -9.14
N GLY A 162 -7.13 17.73 -9.99
CA GLY A 162 -6.29 18.85 -9.58
C GLY A 162 -7.06 20.16 -9.49
N LYS A 163 -6.33 21.27 -9.41
CA LYS A 163 -6.89 22.62 -9.42
C LYS A 163 -6.30 23.45 -10.55
N GLY A 164 -7.07 24.38 -11.09
CA GLY A 164 -6.60 25.33 -12.11
C GLY A 164 -5.98 24.63 -13.34
N PRO A 165 -4.79 25.06 -13.80
CA PRO A 165 -4.14 24.49 -14.97
C PRO A 165 -3.76 23.00 -14.84
N SER A 166 -3.69 22.42 -13.64
CA SER A 166 -3.37 20.99 -13.47
C SER A 166 -4.60 20.10 -13.32
N ARG A 167 -5.81 20.67 -13.39
CA ARG A 167 -7.10 19.99 -13.12
C ARG A 167 -7.17 18.55 -13.64
N TYR A 168 -6.93 18.34 -14.94
CA TYR A 168 -7.09 17.03 -15.57
C TYR A 168 -5.81 16.18 -15.57
N ILE A 169 -4.63 16.81 -15.63
CA ILE A 169 -3.36 16.07 -15.59
C ILE A 169 -3.02 15.56 -14.19
N ASN A 170 -3.70 16.07 -13.15
CA ASN A 170 -3.46 15.61 -11.79
C ASN A 170 -3.94 14.17 -11.57
N TYR A 171 -4.91 13.67 -12.34
CA TYR A 171 -5.32 12.27 -12.24
C TYR A 171 -4.12 11.32 -12.41
N PRO A 172 -3.40 11.30 -13.55
CA PRO A 172 -2.22 10.44 -13.68
C PRO A 172 -1.06 10.81 -12.75
N ILE A 173 -0.87 12.11 -12.44
CA ILE A 173 0.19 12.54 -11.51
C ILE A 173 -0.05 12.02 -10.10
N SER A 174 -1.29 12.06 -9.62
CA SER A 174 -1.67 11.56 -8.29
C SER A 174 -1.38 10.06 -8.13
N GLN A 175 -1.40 9.31 -9.24
CA GLN A 175 -1.10 7.88 -9.29
C GLN A 175 0.40 7.58 -9.38
N THR A 176 1.25 8.56 -9.63
CA THR A 176 2.70 8.36 -9.78
C THR A 176 3.38 8.47 -8.42
N LEU A 177 3.72 7.33 -7.81
CA LEU A 177 4.35 7.31 -6.48
C LEU A 177 5.83 7.72 -6.51
N LEU A 178 6.60 7.27 -7.50
CA LEU A 178 7.98 7.70 -7.75
C LEU A 178 8.13 7.94 -9.25
N ARG A 179 8.79 9.04 -9.64
CA ARG A 179 9.20 9.31 -11.02
C ARG A 179 10.52 8.59 -11.33
N ASN A 180 10.87 8.51 -12.62
CA ASN A 180 12.16 7.96 -13.02
C ASN A 180 13.33 8.75 -12.39
N ALA A 181 13.25 10.08 -12.37
CA ALA A 181 14.26 10.90 -11.71
C ALA A 181 14.37 10.63 -10.19
N ASP A 182 13.26 10.36 -9.50
CA ASP A 182 13.30 10.01 -8.08
C ASP A 182 13.99 8.66 -7.86
N ARG A 183 13.70 7.67 -8.71
CA ARG A 183 14.34 6.34 -8.64
C ARG A 183 15.84 6.43 -8.91
N ASP A 184 16.24 7.15 -9.95
CA ASP A 184 17.65 7.39 -10.26
C ASP A 184 18.35 8.04 -9.07
N ARG A 185 17.72 9.05 -8.45
CA ARG A 185 18.29 9.72 -7.29
C ARG A 185 18.39 8.82 -6.05
N LEU A 186 17.41 7.96 -5.82
CA LEU A 186 17.46 6.95 -4.76
C LEU A 186 18.60 5.96 -4.99
N ILE A 187 18.78 5.46 -6.22
CA ILE A 187 19.86 4.55 -6.59
C ILE A 187 21.24 5.18 -6.37
N GLU A 188 21.40 6.46 -6.74
CA GLU A 188 22.61 7.23 -6.44
C GLU A 188 22.85 7.29 -4.93
N LEU A 189 21.83 7.67 -4.14
CA LEU A 189 21.93 7.75 -2.69
C LEU A 189 22.36 6.42 -2.06
N PHE A 190 21.72 5.31 -2.46
CA PHE A 190 22.03 3.97 -1.95
C PHE A 190 23.47 3.56 -2.26
N SER A 191 23.94 3.92 -3.46
CA SER A 191 25.30 3.66 -3.92
C SER A 191 26.33 4.51 -3.18
N GLU A 192 26.07 5.81 -3.02
CA GLU A 192 26.92 6.75 -2.27
C GLU A 192 27.11 6.31 -0.82
N LYS A 193 26.03 5.85 -0.18
CA LYS A 193 26.04 5.44 1.23
C LYS A 193 26.41 3.97 1.43
N GLN A 194 26.58 3.21 0.36
CA GLN A 194 26.89 1.78 0.38
C GLN A 194 25.92 0.97 1.27
N TRP A 195 24.63 1.30 1.19
CA TRP A 195 23.61 0.65 2.01
C TRP A 195 23.43 -0.81 1.58
N ARG A 196 24.01 -1.79 2.28
CA ARG A 196 23.90 -3.22 1.91
C ARG A 196 23.07 -4.04 2.89
N ALA A 197 22.52 -3.41 3.93
CA ALA A 197 21.74 -4.09 4.95
C ALA A 197 20.31 -4.37 4.47
N TYR A 198 19.70 -5.43 5.00
CA TYR A 198 18.31 -5.77 4.73
C TYR A 198 17.39 -5.03 5.68
N TRP A 199 16.93 -3.86 5.24
CA TRP A 199 15.92 -3.08 5.93
C TRP A 199 14.54 -3.39 5.37
N ASP A 200 13.54 -3.28 6.23
CA ASP A 200 12.14 -3.28 5.80
C ASP A 200 11.73 -1.89 5.25
N GLU A 201 10.46 -1.74 4.86
CA GLU A 201 9.99 -0.51 4.24
C GLU A 201 10.13 0.71 5.16
N GLN A 202 9.85 0.54 6.45
CA GLN A 202 9.81 1.62 7.44
C GLN A 202 11.21 2.11 7.85
N THR A 203 12.12 1.18 8.14
CA THR A 203 13.51 1.52 8.49
C THR A 203 14.18 2.18 7.29
N LEU A 204 14.00 1.65 6.08
CA LEU A 204 14.55 2.26 4.87
C LEU A 204 13.95 3.65 4.61
N PHE A 205 12.64 3.82 4.73
CA PHE A 205 12.00 5.13 4.57
C PHE A 205 12.60 6.16 5.52
N THR A 206 12.79 5.81 6.79
CA THR A 206 13.40 6.72 7.78
C THR A 206 14.83 7.10 7.40
N LYS A 207 15.64 6.14 6.92
CA LYS A 207 17.01 6.42 6.47
C LYS A 207 17.05 7.32 5.24
N VAL A 208 16.14 7.14 4.28
CA VAL A 208 15.98 8.05 3.14
C VAL A 208 15.53 9.44 3.60
N ALA A 209 14.56 9.52 4.50
CA ALA A 209 14.08 10.80 5.04
C ALA A 209 15.19 11.56 5.79
N ASN A 210 16.11 10.87 6.47
CA ASN A 210 17.26 11.52 7.11
C ASN A 210 18.25 12.16 6.11
N GLU A 211 18.20 11.75 4.84
CA GLU A 211 18.97 12.32 3.75
C GLU A 211 18.17 13.40 2.99
N TYR A 212 17.15 13.99 3.62
CA TYR A 212 16.18 14.93 3.02
C TYR A 212 16.81 15.95 2.07
N HIS A 213 17.91 16.59 2.49
CA HIS A 213 18.59 17.62 1.71
C HIS A 213 19.04 17.14 0.31
N LYS A 214 19.42 15.87 0.18
CA LYS A 214 19.87 15.24 -1.07
C LYS A 214 18.74 14.87 -2.03
N LEU A 215 17.50 14.88 -1.58
CA LEU A 215 16.35 14.39 -2.35
C LEU A 215 15.86 15.44 -3.36
N SER A 216 15.26 14.96 -4.45
CA SER A 216 14.56 15.77 -5.45
C SER A 216 13.40 16.57 -4.81
N LYS A 217 12.94 17.63 -5.48
CA LYS A 217 11.80 18.42 -4.98
C LYS A 217 10.53 17.58 -4.89
N HIS A 218 10.32 16.70 -5.87
CA HIS A 218 9.18 15.79 -5.89
C HIS A 218 9.26 14.76 -4.75
N LEU A 219 10.41 14.11 -4.56
CA LEU A 219 10.59 13.12 -3.50
C LEU A 219 10.46 13.74 -2.11
N LYS A 220 10.97 14.96 -1.89
CA LYS A 220 10.73 15.72 -0.64
C LYS A 220 9.25 15.84 -0.32
N LYS A 221 8.45 16.28 -1.31
CA LYS A 221 7.00 16.40 -1.17
C LYS A 221 6.33 15.05 -0.83
N LEU A 222 6.82 13.95 -1.40
CA LEU A 222 6.31 12.61 -1.11
C LEU A 222 6.68 12.12 0.29
N ILE A 223 7.89 12.42 0.77
CA ILE A 223 8.31 12.12 2.14
C ILE A 223 7.44 12.88 3.16
N ASP A 224 7.09 14.13 2.84
CA ASP A 224 6.23 14.96 3.69
C ASP A 224 4.73 14.57 3.60
N ASP A 225 4.32 13.88 2.53
CA ASP A 225 2.95 13.41 2.33
C ASP A 225 2.65 12.14 3.13
N ARG A 226 2.31 12.34 4.41
CA ARG A 226 1.95 11.26 5.33
C ARG A 226 0.74 10.43 4.88
N GLN A 227 -0.16 10.96 4.05
CA GLN A 227 -1.32 10.20 3.58
C GLN A 227 -0.94 9.11 2.56
N ARG A 228 0.21 9.26 1.91
CA ARG A 228 0.78 8.32 0.94
C ARG A 228 1.92 7.48 1.52
N TYR A 229 2.24 7.66 2.81
CA TYR A 229 3.39 7.05 3.48
C TYR A 229 3.61 5.57 3.14
N GLU A 230 2.60 4.72 3.34
CA GLU A 230 2.73 3.27 3.12
C GLU A 230 3.09 2.94 1.66
N ALA A 231 2.39 3.56 0.71
CA ALA A 231 2.61 3.33 -0.72
C ALA A 231 3.97 3.88 -1.18
N VAL A 232 4.41 5.02 -0.64
CA VAL A 232 5.73 5.60 -0.94
C VAL A 232 6.85 4.76 -0.32
N ALA A 233 6.70 4.30 0.92
CA ALA A 233 7.66 3.42 1.59
C ALA A 233 7.83 2.10 0.81
N GLU A 234 6.72 1.49 0.37
CA GLU A 234 6.75 0.30 -0.50
C GLU A 234 7.44 0.59 -1.83
N ALA A 235 7.18 1.74 -2.48
CA ALA A 235 7.82 2.09 -3.74
C ALA A 235 9.34 2.33 -3.60
N ILE A 236 9.77 2.97 -2.50
CA ILE A 236 11.19 3.16 -2.17
C ILE A 236 11.86 1.81 -1.90
N HIS A 237 11.21 0.94 -1.13
CA HIS A 237 11.72 -0.40 -0.80
C HIS A 237 11.87 -1.28 -2.04
N ASN A 238 10.87 -1.31 -2.92
CA ASN A 238 10.98 -1.99 -4.21
C ASN A 238 12.17 -1.49 -5.05
N THR A 239 12.43 -0.17 -5.04
CA THR A 239 13.58 0.43 -5.74
C THR A 239 14.91 -0.01 -5.11
N TYR A 240 14.96 -0.09 -3.78
CA TYR A 240 16.13 -0.54 -3.03
C TYR A 240 16.43 -2.03 -3.25
N GLU A 241 15.43 -2.89 -3.20
CA GLU A 241 15.60 -4.33 -3.50
C GLU A 241 16.14 -4.55 -4.91
N GLN A 242 15.59 -3.85 -5.90
CA GLN A 242 16.09 -3.94 -7.27
C GLN A 242 17.55 -3.51 -7.39
N TRP A 243 17.94 -2.46 -6.69
CA TRP A 243 19.33 -2.00 -6.65
C TRP A 243 20.24 -2.98 -5.89
N LEU A 244 19.78 -3.60 -4.80
CA LEU A 244 20.55 -4.64 -4.10
C LEU A 244 20.84 -5.84 -5.02
N SER A 245 19.85 -6.28 -5.79
CA SER A 245 19.98 -7.43 -6.69
C SER A 245 20.81 -7.13 -7.94
N ASN A 246 20.71 -5.93 -8.52
CA ASN A 246 21.34 -5.59 -9.80
C ASN A 246 22.58 -4.69 -9.68
N GLY A 247 22.82 -4.09 -8.51
CA GLY A 247 23.83 -3.06 -8.29
C GLY A 247 23.48 -1.69 -8.90
N SER A 248 24.45 -0.76 -8.84
CA SER A 248 24.38 0.53 -9.53
C SER A 248 24.58 0.29 -11.03
N VAL A 249 23.47 0.23 -11.78
CA VAL A 249 23.55 0.18 -13.24
C VAL A 249 23.97 1.57 -13.72
N LYS A 250 25.27 1.84 -13.80
CA LYS A 250 25.76 2.95 -14.63
C LYS A 250 25.26 2.68 -16.04
N LYS A 251 24.55 3.65 -16.62
CA LYS A 251 23.98 3.68 -17.98
C LYS A 251 24.91 3.00 -19.01
N GLN A 252 24.83 1.68 -19.18
CA GLN A 252 25.32 1.04 -20.39
C GLN A 252 24.19 1.11 -21.40
N ALA A 253 24.42 1.96 -22.40
CA ALA A 253 23.55 2.11 -23.54
C ALA A 253 23.50 0.78 -24.31
N GLY A 254 22.28 0.25 -24.46
CA GLY A 254 22.00 -0.97 -25.19
C GLY A 254 22.12 -2.22 -24.33
N TYR A 255 21.06 -3.03 -24.30
CA TYR A 255 20.95 -4.32 -23.62
C TYR A 255 20.56 -4.27 -22.13
N ARG A 256 19.26 -4.07 -21.87
CA ARG A 256 18.59 -4.63 -20.67
C ARG A 256 18.30 -6.12 -20.94
N LEU A 257 19.33 -6.95 -21.11
CA LEU A 257 19.14 -8.41 -21.17
C LEU A 257 18.59 -8.89 -19.82
N GLY A 258 17.55 -9.72 -19.90
CA GLY A 258 16.71 -10.24 -18.81
C GLY A 258 17.27 -10.07 -17.39
N ARG A 259 16.80 -9.04 -16.69
CA ARG A 259 16.98 -8.96 -15.24
C ARG A 259 16.43 -10.27 -14.65
N GLN A 260 17.27 -11.09 -14.02
CA GLN A 260 16.76 -12.20 -13.20
C GLN A 260 16.28 -11.60 -11.88
N TRP A 261 14.98 -11.41 -11.75
CA TRP A 261 14.36 -10.81 -10.55
C TRP A 261 14.41 -11.80 -9.38
N LYS A 262 15.57 -11.93 -8.75
CA LYS A 262 15.69 -12.63 -7.46
C LYS A 262 15.32 -11.65 -6.36
N ARG A 263 14.12 -11.80 -5.80
CA ARG A 263 13.66 -10.96 -4.68
C ARG A 263 13.68 -11.74 -3.37
N GLN A 264 13.71 -10.99 -2.28
CA GLN A 264 13.65 -11.52 -0.92
C GLN A 264 12.21 -11.41 -0.43
N LEU A 265 11.76 -12.36 0.38
CA LEU A 265 10.57 -12.18 1.18
C LEU A 265 10.98 -11.59 2.52
N TYR A 266 10.12 -10.75 3.10
CA TYR A 266 10.33 -10.19 4.43
C TYR A 266 9.31 -10.79 5.40
N ALA A 267 9.77 -11.08 6.62
CA ALA A 267 8.93 -11.54 7.71
C ALA A 267 8.70 -10.41 8.72
N GLY A 268 7.45 -10.22 9.11
CA GLY A 268 7.11 -9.57 10.37
C GLY A 268 7.14 -10.55 11.54
N LEU A 269 6.61 -10.10 12.68
CA LEU A 269 6.32 -10.96 13.83
C LEU A 269 4.83 -11.24 13.92
N TYR A 270 4.48 -12.45 14.33
CA TYR A 270 3.13 -12.88 14.73
C TYR A 270 3.18 -13.31 16.18
N ARG A 271 2.47 -12.58 17.05
CA ARG A 271 2.40 -12.81 18.49
C ARG A 271 1.10 -13.52 18.84
N THR A 272 1.23 -14.62 19.56
CA THR A 272 0.12 -15.34 20.19
C THR A 272 0.25 -15.31 21.69
N GLU A 273 -0.89 -15.39 22.36
CA GLU A 273 -0.98 -15.55 23.80
C GLU A 273 -1.96 -16.68 24.08
N ASP A 274 -1.51 -17.70 24.80
CA ASP A 274 -2.38 -18.81 25.17
C ASP A 274 -3.28 -18.44 26.37
N PHE A 275 -4.18 -19.35 26.75
CA PHE A 275 -5.12 -19.12 27.86
C PHE A 275 -4.43 -19.05 29.25
N LEU A 276 -3.17 -19.43 29.35
CA LEU A 276 -2.34 -19.31 30.55
C LEU A 276 -1.54 -18.00 30.56
N GLY A 277 -1.60 -17.20 29.48
CA GLY A 277 -0.83 -15.97 29.32
C GLY A 277 0.59 -16.21 28.79
N ASN A 278 0.91 -17.41 28.28
CA ASN A 278 2.21 -17.65 27.65
C ASN A 278 2.26 -16.96 26.29
N ILE A 279 3.29 -16.14 26.11
CA ILE A 279 3.48 -15.34 24.89
C ILE A 279 4.51 -16.03 23.99
N GLU A 280 4.18 -16.18 22.72
CA GLU A 280 5.08 -16.73 21.70
C GLU A 280 5.09 -15.84 20.46
N TYR A 281 6.23 -15.80 19.77
CA TYR A 281 6.39 -15.07 18.51
C TYR A 281 6.80 -16.01 17.40
N TYR A 282 6.20 -15.84 16.23
CA TYR A 282 6.48 -16.63 15.05
C TYR A 282 6.91 -15.72 13.90
N LEU A 283 7.64 -16.30 12.94
CA LEU A 283 7.88 -15.65 11.65
C LEU A 283 6.54 -15.45 10.96
N HIS A 284 6.31 -14.25 10.45
CA HIS A 284 5.09 -13.92 9.74
C HIS A 284 5.42 -13.41 8.34
N PRO A 285 5.52 -14.29 7.35
CA PRO A 285 6.02 -13.93 6.03
C PRO A 285 5.00 -13.08 5.25
N LYS A 286 5.46 -11.97 4.68
CA LYS A 286 4.63 -11.08 3.85
C LYS A 286 4.63 -11.55 2.39
N GLN A 287 3.47 -11.52 1.75
CA GLN A 287 3.36 -11.77 0.31
C GLN A 287 3.80 -10.54 -0.47
N GLN A 288 4.46 -10.76 -1.62
CA GLN A 288 4.79 -9.69 -2.54
C GLN A 288 3.60 -9.37 -3.44
N LYS A 289 3.33 -8.08 -3.63
CA LYS A 289 2.25 -7.61 -4.50
C LYS A 289 2.45 -8.07 -5.95
N GLY A 290 1.36 -8.52 -6.57
CA GLY A 290 1.33 -8.91 -7.98
C GLY A 290 2.12 -10.17 -8.34
N ARG A 291 2.41 -11.05 -7.37
CA ARG A 291 3.09 -12.33 -7.60
C ARG A 291 2.30 -13.50 -7.02
N LEU A 292 2.14 -14.54 -7.83
CA LEU A 292 1.64 -15.84 -7.40
C LEU A 292 2.83 -16.74 -7.09
N LEU A 293 3.23 -16.77 -5.83
CA LEU A 293 4.33 -17.60 -5.35
C LEU A 293 3.75 -18.85 -4.69
N ASN A 294 3.27 -19.78 -5.50
CA ASN A 294 2.73 -21.04 -5.01
C ASN A 294 3.87 -21.99 -4.62
N SER A 295 3.63 -22.80 -3.59
CA SER A 295 4.51 -23.92 -3.22
C SER A 295 5.92 -23.53 -2.77
N LEU A 296 6.06 -22.37 -2.11
CA LEU A 296 7.32 -22.03 -1.44
C LEU A 296 7.44 -22.75 -0.09
N GLU A 297 8.67 -23.08 0.28
CA GLU A 297 9.03 -23.74 1.52
C GLU A 297 10.23 -23.02 2.14
N ILE A 298 10.19 -22.80 3.45
CA ILE A 298 11.27 -22.18 4.22
C ILE A 298 12.07 -23.26 4.92
N ILE A 299 13.39 -23.20 4.78
CA ILE A 299 14.30 -24.08 5.52
C ILE A 299 14.77 -23.37 6.79
N ARG A 300 14.39 -23.88 7.96
CA ARG A 300 14.80 -23.36 9.27
C ARG A 300 15.25 -24.51 10.17
N ASN A 301 16.48 -24.41 10.67
CA ASN A 301 17.11 -25.41 11.55
C ASN A 301 17.11 -26.84 10.97
N GLY A 302 17.21 -26.97 9.64
CA GLY A 302 17.19 -28.27 8.94
C GLY A 302 15.80 -28.82 8.64
N GLU A 303 14.75 -28.20 9.17
CA GLU A 303 13.36 -28.53 8.88
C GLU A 303 12.80 -27.64 7.76
N THR A 304 11.84 -28.18 7.01
CA THR A 304 11.20 -27.52 5.88
C THR A 304 9.76 -27.21 6.23
N TYR A 305 9.36 -25.95 6.06
CA TYR A 305 8.03 -25.48 6.39
C TYR A 305 7.35 -24.85 5.16
N PRO A 306 6.18 -25.34 4.72
CA PRO A 306 5.50 -24.78 3.57
C PRO A 306 4.91 -23.40 3.89
N LEU A 307 5.07 -22.46 2.98
CA LEU A 307 4.36 -21.18 2.98
C LEU A 307 2.92 -21.41 2.50
N LYS A 308 2.00 -21.36 3.46
CA LYS A 308 0.56 -21.43 3.21
C LYS A 308 -0.04 -20.04 3.27
N GLU A 309 -0.95 -19.75 2.36
CA GLU A 309 -1.66 -18.46 2.36
C GLU A 309 -2.53 -18.37 3.62
N ASP A 310 -2.42 -17.26 4.36
CA ASP A 310 -3.35 -16.93 5.45
C ASP A 310 -4.47 -16.05 4.88
N ARG A 311 -4.04 -14.85 4.48
CA ARG A 311 -4.91 -13.84 3.90
C ARG A 311 -4.14 -13.08 2.85
N VAL A 312 -4.89 -12.24 2.16
CA VAL A 312 -4.32 -11.37 1.15
C VAL A 312 -3.17 -10.53 1.74
N GLY A 313 -1.97 -10.66 1.16
CA GLY A 313 -0.77 -9.94 1.59
C GLY A 313 0.10 -10.69 2.61
N TRP A 314 -0.34 -11.84 3.14
CA TRP A 314 0.36 -12.57 4.20
C TRP A 314 0.27 -14.09 4.06
N TYR A 315 1.36 -14.76 4.42
CA TYR A 315 1.34 -16.20 4.68
C TYR A 315 1.05 -16.46 6.16
N LEU A 316 0.59 -17.67 6.47
CA LEU A 316 0.44 -18.13 7.84
C LEU A 316 1.77 -18.03 8.61
N PRO A 317 1.75 -17.88 9.94
CA PRO A 317 2.96 -17.94 10.74
C PRO A 317 3.69 -19.27 10.54
N VAL A 318 5.03 -19.23 10.47
CA VAL A 318 5.82 -20.39 10.04
C VAL A 318 6.90 -20.78 11.04
N GLY A 319 7.03 -22.10 11.21
CA GLY A 319 8.07 -22.72 12.02
C GLY A 319 7.73 -22.76 13.50
N THR A 320 8.76 -22.89 14.33
CA THR A 320 8.67 -22.86 15.79
C THR A 320 8.72 -21.43 16.35
N PRO A 321 8.45 -21.21 17.65
CA PRO A 321 8.66 -19.91 18.26
C PRO A 321 10.06 -19.34 18.01
N LEU A 322 10.14 -18.02 17.84
CA LEU A 322 11.38 -17.28 17.68
C LEU A 322 12.07 -17.10 19.02
N THR A 323 13.39 -17.24 19.00
CA THR A 323 14.22 -16.93 20.17
C THR A 323 14.50 -15.43 20.28
N ALA A 324 14.79 -14.95 21.50
CA ALA A 324 15.24 -13.56 21.72
C ALA A 324 16.44 -13.19 20.84
N LYS A 325 17.34 -14.15 20.57
CA LYS A 325 18.50 -13.95 19.69
C LYS A 325 18.10 -13.72 18.25
N GLU A 326 17.20 -14.54 17.70
CA GLU A 326 16.71 -14.38 16.32
C GLU A 326 16.02 -13.01 16.12
N ILE A 327 15.23 -12.56 17.09
CA ILE A 327 14.56 -11.25 17.03
C ILE A 327 15.58 -10.11 17.16
N SER A 328 16.61 -10.27 18.01
CA SER A 328 17.63 -9.24 18.25
C SER A 328 18.58 -9.02 17.08
N GLU A 329 18.99 -10.11 16.43
CA GLU A 329 20.02 -10.10 15.39
C GLU A 329 19.42 -10.04 13.98
N GLY A 330 18.13 -10.33 13.85
CA GLY A 330 17.52 -10.69 12.56
C GLY A 330 18.04 -12.04 12.07
N ARG A 331 17.44 -12.54 10.97
CA ARG A 331 17.89 -13.81 10.36
C ARG A 331 17.49 -13.91 8.90
N VAL A 332 18.32 -14.57 8.10
CA VAL A 332 18.03 -14.90 6.70
C VAL A 332 17.83 -16.41 6.61
N TYR A 333 16.68 -16.83 6.08
CA TYR A 333 16.30 -18.22 5.87
C TYR A 333 16.25 -18.53 4.38
N SER A 334 16.70 -19.71 3.97
CA SER A 334 16.63 -20.13 2.57
C SER A 334 15.21 -20.56 2.18
N VAL A 335 14.85 -20.34 0.91
CA VAL A 335 13.54 -20.68 0.34
C VAL A 335 13.69 -21.68 -0.83
N ASN A 336 12.79 -22.66 -0.90
CA ASN A 336 12.70 -23.70 -1.94
C ASN A 336 11.28 -23.70 -2.56
N PRO A 337 11.05 -23.92 -3.87
CA PRO A 337 11.99 -24.03 -4.99
C PRO A 337 12.55 -22.69 -5.50
N ASN A 338 13.82 -22.78 -5.91
CA ASN A 338 14.83 -21.73 -6.10
C ASN A 338 14.68 -20.84 -7.37
N ILE A 339 13.47 -20.58 -7.89
CA ILE A 339 13.34 -19.90 -9.19
C ILE A 339 12.98 -18.40 -9.09
N GLN A 340 12.22 -17.99 -8.07
CA GLN A 340 11.70 -16.60 -7.99
C GLN A 340 12.05 -15.85 -6.68
N VAL A 341 12.31 -16.60 -5.60
CA VAL A 341 12.65 -16.07 -4.28
C VAL A 341 13.81 -16.88 -3.71
N ASN A 342 14.85 -16.20 -3.23
CA ASN A 342 16.01 -16.89 -2.64
C ASN A 342 15.87 -17.06 -1.12
N ASN A 343 15.39 -16.01 -0.45
CA ASN A 343 15.47 -15.90 0.99
C ASN A 343 14.20 -15.32 1.60
N LEU A 344 13.87 -15.75 2.81
CA LEU A 344 13.02 -15.03 3.74
C LEU A 344 13.91 -14.29 4.75
N VAL A 345 13.65 -13.01 4.96
CA VAL A 345 14.43 -12.14 5.85
C VAL A 345 13.58 -11.70 7.03
N LEU A 346 14.00 -12.04 8.24
CA LEU A 346 13.58 -11.37 9.47
C LEU A 346 14.53 -10.17 9.69
N PRO A 347 14.08 -8.92 9.53
CA PRO A 347 14.94 -7.75 9.69
C PRO A 347 15.43 -7.61 11.15
N ASN A 348 16.65 -7.13 11.30
CA ASN A 348 17.18 -6.72 12.61
C ASN A 348 16.54 -5.39 13.01
N LYS A 349 15.81 -5.38 14.13
CA LYS A 349 15.15 -4.21 14.68
C LYS A 349 15.38 -4.05 16.18
N ASP A 350 15.24 -2.80 16.62
CA ASP A 350 15.28 -2.45 18.05
C ASP A 350 13.88 -2.43 18.68
N PHE A 351 12.83 -2.39 17.86
CA PHE A 351 11.45 -2.49 18.30
C PHE A 351 10.55 -3.03 17.18
N TRP A 352 9.39 -3.52 17.57
CA TRP A 352 8.32 -4.01 16.71
C TRP A 352 6.99 -3.42 17.18
N ILE A 353 6.20 -2.92 16.24
CA ILE A 353 4.82 -2.52 16.50
C ILE A 353 3.92 -3.66 16.03
N LEU A 354 3.09 -4.17 16.94
CA LEU A 354 2.17 -5.27 16.68
C LEU A 354 0.75 -4.74 16.87
N VAL A 355 -0.02 -4.69 15.79
CA VAL A 355 -1.42 -4.26 15.81
C VAL A 355 -2.33 -5.49 15.87
N PRO A 356 -3.54 -5.37 16.41
CA PRO A 356 -4.47 -6.50 16.48
C PRO A 356 -4.84 -7.00 15.08
N ASP A 357 -5.26 -8.26 14.99
CA ASP A 357 -5.74 -8.81 13.74
C ASP A 357 -6.88 -7.94 13.14
N PRO A 358 -6.72 -7.37 11.93
CA PRO A 358 -7.71 -6.46 11.35
C PRO A 358 -9.04 -7.15 11.00
N ASP A 359 -9.00 -8.47 10.76
CA ASP A 359 -10.16 -9.28 10.45
C ASP A 359 -10.85 -9.80 11.70
N ASN A 360 -10.09 -10.09 12.76
CA ASN A 360 -10.61 -10.49 14.08
C ASN A 360 -9.88 -9.81 15.25
N PRO A 361 -10.16 -8.53 15.55
CA PRO A 361 -9.46 -7.79 16.61
C PRO A 361 -9.63 -8.38 18.02
N ALA A 362 -10.66 -9.22 18.22
CA ALA A 362 -10.94 -9.88 19.49
C ALA A 362 -10.21 -11.22 19.68
N SER A 363 -9.43 -11.67 18.69
CA SER A 363 -8.70 -12.95 18.74
C SER A 363 -7.56 -12.99 19.76
N GLY A 364 -7.09 -11.84 20.24
CA GLY A 364 -5.86 -11.74 21.04
C GLY A 364 -4.57 -11.87 20.21
N VAL A 365 -4.68 -12.06 18.88
CA VAL A 365 -3.54 -12.10 17.97
C VAL A 365 -3.08 -10.68 17.64
N TYR A 366 -1.78 -10.45 17.74
CA TYR A 366 -1.13 -9.23 17.30
C TYR A 366 -0.02 -9.55 16.31
N ALA A 367 0.13 -8.77 15.26
CA ALA A 367 1.24 -8.97 14.32
C ALA A 367 1.69 -7.65 13.69
N SER A 368 2.79 -7.69 12.96
CA SER A 368 3.29 -6.57 12.16
C SER A 368 2.44 -6.31 10.90
N TRP A 369 1.10 -6.30 11.02
CA TRP A 369 0.16 -6.14 9.90
C TRP A 369 0.29 -4.80 9.17
N GLY A 370 0.73 -3.75 9.89
CA GLY A 370 0.86 -2.40 9.37
C GLY A 370 1.17 -1.39 10.47
N ALA A 371 1.04 -0.10 10.12
CA ALA A 371 1.19 0.99 11.07
C ALA A 371 -0.01 1.09 12.03
N PRO A 372 0.20 1.56 13.28
CA PRO A 372 -0.88 1.77 14.23
C PRO A 372 -1.83 2.87 13.72
N LYS A 373 -3.14 2.61 13.78
CA LYS A 373 -4.15 3.60 13.40
C LYS A 373 -4.57 4.41 14.63
N LEU A 374 -5.01 5.64 14.38
CA LEU A 374 -5.55 6.48 15.44
C LEU A 374 -6.74 5.78 16.12
N GLY A 375 -6.71 5.70 17.46
CA GLY A 375 -7.75 5.08 18.29
C GLY A 375 -7.67 3.55 18.38
N GLU A 376 -6.74 2.90 17.71
CA GLU A 376 -6.53 1.45 17.77
C GLU A 376 -5.44 1.13 18.81
N PRO A 377 -5.71 0.25 19.80
CA PRO A 377 -4.67 -0.21 20.72
C PRO A 377 -3.68 -1.12 19.99
N PHE A 378 -2.41 -1.06 20.37
CA PHE A 378 -1.36 -1.91 19.82
C PHE A 378 -0.32 -2.26 20.90
N ILE A 379 0.53 -3.24 20.58
CA ILE A 379 1.66 -3.66 21.42
C ILE A 379 2.94 -3.10 20.81
N ILE A 380 3.84 -2.65 21.68
CA ILE A 380 5.24 -2.39 21.31
C ILE A 380 6.11 -3.40 22.01
N LEU A 381 6.79 -4.24 21.23
CA LEU A 381 7.90 -5.08 21.67
C LEU A 381 9.20 -4.30 21.41
N PHE A 382 10.04 -4.06 22.42
CA PHE A 382 11.21 -3.19 22.29
C PHE A 382 12.41 -3.65 23.11
N LYS A 383 13.62 -3.29 22.68
CA LYS A 383 14.85 -3.42 23.47
C LYS A 383 14.89 -2.34 24.55
N ASP A 384 15.37 -2.67 25.74
CA ASP A 384 15.30 -1.83 26.94
C ASP A 384 15.71 -0.36 26.74
N PHE A 385 16.76 -0.10 25.95
CA PHE A 385 17.24 1.28 25.72
C PHE A 385 16.20 2.18 25.01
N ILE A 386 15.24 1.60 24.29
CA ILE A 386 14.12 2.31 23.64
C ILE A 386 13.12 2.85 24.69
N PHE A 387 13.10 2.30 25.90
CA PHE A 387 12.07 2.64 26.90
C PHE A 387 12.08 4.11 27.29
N SER A 388 13.27 4.72 27.40
CA SER A 388 13.40 6.14 27.74
C SER A 388 12.76 7.07 26.70
N ASP A 389 12.82 6.68 25.41
CA ASP A 389 12.13 7.41 24.35
C ASP A 389 10.60 7.23 24.45
N LEU A 390 10.12 6.02 24.75
CA LEU A 390 8.68 5.74 24.96
C LEU A 390 8.13 6.55 26.15
N GLN A 391 8.85 6.59 27.27
CA GLN A 391 8.51 7.42 28.43
C GLN A 391 8.40 8.89 28.06
N ARG A 392 9.37 9.40 27.29
CA ARG A 392 9.33 10.78 26.79
C ARG A 392 8.10 11.04 25.91
N LEU A 393 7.77 10.12 24.99
CA LEU A 393 6.59 10.26 24.14
C LEU A 393 5.28 10.27 24.96
N ARG A 394 5.22 9.51 26.06
CA ARG A 394 4.09 9.53 27.00
C ARG A 394 4.02 10.80 27.82
N ASP A 395 5.16 11.26 28.36
CA ASP A 395 5.25 12.50 29.14
C ASP A 395 4.78 13.72 28.30
N GLU A 396 5.03 13.70 26.99
CA GLU A 396 4.58 14.71 26.02
C GLU A 396 3.13 14.49 25.52
N ASN A 397 2.38 13.55 26.11
CA ASN A 397 1.02 13.18 25.72
C ASN A 397 0.87 12.84 24.22
N LEU A 398 1.90 12.24 23.62
CA LEU A 398 1.85 11.77 22.24
C LEU A 398 1.29 10.36 22.15
N ILE A 399 1.62 9.52 23.15
CA ILE A 399 1.13 8.16 23.29
C ILE A 399 0.71 7.91 24.74
N GLN A 400 -0.07 6.85 24.96
CA GLN A 400 -0.31 6.26 26.27
C GLN A 400 -0.24 4.73 26.16
N TRP A 401 -0.12 4.03 27.29
CA TRP A 401 -0.25 2.58 27.39
C TRP A 401 -0.83 2.19 28.75
N GLU A 402 -1.20 0.92 28.89
CA GLU A 402 -1.77 0.38 30.13
C GLU A 402 -0.78 0.44 31.31
N GLY A 403 -1.30 0.74 32.50
CA GLY A 403 -0.49 0.88 33.71
C GLY A 403 0.15 2.26 33.84
N ASP A 404 1.18 2.35 34.67
CA ASP A 404 1.91 3.58 34.95
C ASP A 404 3.06 3.82 33.96
N ARG A 405 3.80 4.91 34.17
CA ARG A 405 4.94 5.33 33.34
C ARG A 405 6.09 4.31 33.30
N GLU A 406 6.23 3.48 34.33
CA GLU A 406 7.33 2.50 34.46
C GLU A 406 6.90 1.09 34.04
N THR A 407 5.61 0.89 33.75
CA THR A 407 5.03 -0.39 33.38
C THR A 407 5.63 -0.87 32.05
N LYS A 408 6.31 -2.03 32.08
CA LYS A 408 6.75 -2.84 30.95
C LYS A 408 6.86 -4.29 31.39
N TYR A 409 6.65 -5.24 30.49
CA TYR A 409 6.62 -6.67 30.78
C TYR A 409 7.82 -7.37 30.13
N GLU A 410 8.57 -8.16 30.90
CA GLU A 410 9.65 -8.98 30.34
C GLU A 410 9.07 -10.11 29.49
N VAL A 411 9.63 -10.30 28.29
CA VAL A 411 9.08 -11.23 27.30
C VAL A 411 9.87 -12.53 27.23
N PHE A 412 11.20 -12.43 27.17
CA PHE A 412 12.09 -13.59 27.18
C PHE A 412 12.96 -13.51 28.43
N SER A 413 12.94 -14.58 29.23
CA SER A 413 13.67 -14.64 30.49
C SER A 413 15.16 -14.34 30.32
N GLY A 414 15.66 -13.34 31.04
CA GLY A 414 17.07 -12.93 31.01
C GLY A 414 17.49 -12.19 29.73
N SER A 415 16.53 -11.71 28.94
CA SER A 415 16.79 -10.86 27.77
C SER A 415 16.61 -9.38 28.07
N ASN A 416 16.90 -8.52 27.08
CA ASN A 416 16.64 -7.09 27.15
C ASN A 416 15.36 -6.67 26.40
N TRP A 417 14.45 -7.61 26.11
CA TRP A 417 13.21 -7.34 25.38
C TRP A 417 12.01 -7.25 26.31
N TYR A 418 11.22 -6.19 26.09
CA TYR A 418 10.04 -5.88 26.88
C TYR A 418 8.84 -5.56 25.99
N GLU A 419 7.63 -5.75 26.53
CA GLU A 419 6.38 -5.30 25.95
C GLU A 419 5.77 -4.15 26.76
N ILE A 420 5.11 -3.23 26.05
CA ILE A 420 4.02 -2.41 26.61
C ILE A 420 2.73 -2.72 25.86
N HIS A 421 1.64 -2.83 26.62
CA HIS A 421 0.34 -3.26 26.11
C HIS A 421 -0.64 -2.10 26.01
N ASN A 422 -1.67 -2.27 25.16
CA ASN A 422 -2.72 -1.28 24.94
C ASN A 422 -2.19 0.13 24.66
N CYS A 423 -1.09 0.20 23.91
CA CYS A 423 -0.52 1.47 23.50
C CYS A 423 -1.45 2.17 22.50
N GLN A 424 -1.62 3.47 22.64
CA GLN A 424 -2.51 4.29 21.79
C GLN A 424 -1.86 5.63 21.48
N ILE A 425 -2.14 6.16 20.28
CA ILE A 425 -1.67 7.49 19.88
C ILE A 425 -2.70 8.56 20.30
N LEU A 426 -2.23 9.60 20.98
CA LEU A 426 -3.05 10.65 21.58
C LEU A 426 -2.96 12.01 20.88
N SER A 427 -1.86 12.30 20.17
CA SER A 427 -1.63 13.63 19.58
C SER A 427 -1.01 13.59 18.17
N GLN A 428 -1.18 14.69 17.42
CA GLN A 428 -0.47 14.97 16.16
C GLN A 428 0.78 15.84 16.32
N ARG A 429 1.01 16.42 17.50
CA ARG A 429 2.05 17.44 17.70
C ARG A 429 3.42 16.83 17.98
N TRP A 430 3.93 16.04 17.04
CA TRP A 430 5.19 15.30 17.18
C TRP A 430 6.43 16.14 16.84
N ASP A 431 6.27 17.29 16.18
CA ASP A 431 7.38 18.05 15.59
C ASP A 431 8.37 18.57 16.64
N ALA A 432 7.89 18.95 17.84
CA ALA A 432 8.71 19.51 18.92
C ALA A 432 9.32 18.46 19.87
N VAL A 433 9.01 17.17 19.68
CA VAL A 433 9.49 16.11 20.58
C VAL A 433 10.71 15.44 19.97
N PHE A 434 11.83 15.52 20.70
CA PHE A 434 13.09 14.89 20.31
C PHE A 434 13.19 13.53 20.99
N VAL A 435 13.54 12.48 20.27
CA VAL A 435 13.84 11.16 20.83
C VAL A 435 15.16 10.69 20.25
N GLN A 436 15.83 9.76 20.93
CA GLN A 436 17.09 9.21 20.46
C GLN A 436 16.89 8.33 19.22
N SER A 437 15.78 7.60 19.16
CA SER A 437 15.39 6.75 18.03
C SER A 437 14.46 7.49 17.05
N PRO A 438 14.98 8.04 15.93
CA PRO A 438 14.12 8.63 14.90
C PRO A 438 13.24 7.58 14.20
N GLU A 439 13.68 6.32 14.16
CA GLU A 439 12.91 5.20 13.62
C GLU A 439 11.65 4.96 14.46
N LEU A 440 11.75 4.96 15.79
CA LEU A 440 10.59 4.88 16.69
C LEU A 440 9.64 6.05 16.48
N LYS A 441 10.17 7.28 16.43
CA LYS A 441 9.37 8.49 16.22
C LYS A 441 8.54 8.40 14.93
N ASN A 442 9.20 8.08 13.82
CA ASN A 442 8.55 7.97 12.53
C ASN A 442 7.55 6.82 12.47
N ALA A 443 7.80 5.75 13.23
CA ALA A 443 6.93 4.59 13.27
C ALA A 443 5.63 4.81 14.04
N LEU A 444 5.68 5.61 15.11
CA LEU A 444 4.52 5.91 15.95
C LEU A 444 3.80 7.20 15.55
N GLN A 445 4.46 8.10 14.81
CA GLN A 445 3.84 9.33 14.36
C GLN A 445 2.64 9.00 13.44
N PRO A 446 1.43 9.51 13.74
CA PRO A 446 0.24 9.26 12.93
C PRO A 446 0.46 9.60 11.46
N THR A 447 0.22 8.62 10.59
CA THR A 447 0.21 8.84 9.14
C THR A 447 -1.09 9.52 8.68
N THR A 448 -2.16 9.38 9.47
CA THR A 448 -3.45 10.01 9.21
C THR A 448 -3.90 10.88 10.38
N LYS A 449 -4.60 11.96 10.04
CA LYS A 449 -5.22 12.88 11.00
C LYS A 449 -6.62 12.46 11.45
N LEU A 450 -7.16 11.48 10.74
CA LEU A 450 -8.53 11.00 10.80
C LEU A 450 -8.47 9.51 10.49
N SER A 451 -9.14 8.70 11.30
CA SER A 451 -9.32 7.27 11.03
C SER A 451 -10.78 6.90 11.25
N ILE A 452 -11.22 5.82 10.59
CA ILE A 452 -12.56 5.27 10.76
C ILE A 452 -12.39 3.85 11.25
N SER A 453 -13.01 3.53 12.39
CA SER A 453 -13.09 2.18 12.94
C SER A 453 -14.51 1.66 12.88
N CYS A 454 -14.61 0.34 12.70
CA CYS A 454 -15.86 -0.40 12.71
C CYS A 454 -15.75 -1.48 13.77
N SER A 455 -16.63 -1.46 14.76
CA SER A 455 -16.62 -2.41 15.88
C SER A 455 -18.01 -2.91 16.23
N GLY A 456 -18.08 -4.05 16.91
CA GLY A 456 -19.35 -4.73 17.19
C GLY A 456 -20.02 -5.29 15.93
N GLY A 457 -21.32 -5.59 16.07
CA GLY A 457 -22.08 -6.30 15.04
C GLY A 457 -21.67 -7.77 14.92
N LEU A 458 -22.31 -8.49 13.99
CA LEU A 458 -21.96 -9.88 13.67
C LEU A 458 -21.14 -9.91 12.38
N LYS A 459 -19.83 -10.10 12.51
CA LYS A 459 -18.88 -10.13 11.40
C LYS A 459 -18.68 -11.56 10.90
N ILE A 460 -18.56 -11.74 9.59
CA ILE A 460 -18.12 -12.96 8.92
C ILE A 460 -16.66 -12.75 8.51
N PRO A 461 -15.68 -13.30 9.24
CA PRO A 461 -14.25 -13.04 8.98
C PRO A 461 -13.83 -13.39 7.56
N LYS A 462 -14.26 -14.56 7.04
CA LYS A 462 -13.85 -15.10 5.74
C LYS A 462 -14.11 -14.16 4.55
N ILE A 463 -15.17 -13.37 4.60
CA ILE A 463 -15.54 -12.43 3.54
C ILE A 463 -15.47 -10.96 4.01
N ASN A 464 -14.88 -10.72 5.18
CA ASN A 464 -14.74 -9.42 5.84
C ASN A 464 -16.01 -8.55 5.74
N SER A 465 -17.17 -9.17 6.03
CA SER A 465 -18.49 -8.55 5.88
C SER A 465 -19.27 -8.65 7.19
N TRP A 466 -20.25 -7.78 7.40
CA TRP A 466 -21.18 -7.88 8.51
C TRP A 466 -22.54 -8.37 8.04
N ILE A 467 -23.27 -9.03 8.93
CA ILE A 467 -24.68 -9.35 8.71
C ILE A 467 -25.47 -8.05 8.74
N LYS A 468 -26.33 -7.84 7.74
CA LYS A 468 -27.18 -6.65 7.60
C LYS A 468 -27.96 -6.35 8.88
N ASP A 469 -28.52 -7.38 9.53
CA ASP A 469 -29.33 -7.25 10.76
C ASP A 469 -28.49 -6.92 12.01
N TYR A 470 -27.18 -7.11 11.93
CA TYR A 470 -26.24 -6.86 13.02
C TYR A 470 -25.04 -6.04 12.51
N PRO A 471 -25.27 -4.80 12.05
CA PRO A 471 -24.23 -3.97 11.45
C PRO A 471 -23.22 -3.51 12.51
N PRO A 472 -22.01 -3.08 12.08
CA PRO A 472 -21.04 -2.50 13.00
C PRO A 472 -21.49 -1.11 13.47
N GLN A 473 -20.94 -0.70 14.61
CA GLN A 473 -20.88 0.71 15.00
C GLN A 473 -19.68 1.38 14.33
N ILE A 474 -19.83 2.65 13.98
CA ILE A 474 -18.78 3.44 13.33
C ILE A 474 -18.22 4.44 14.35
N THR A 475 -16.91 4.39 14.57
CA THR A 475 -16.21 5.42 15.35
C THR A 475 -15.26 6.15 14.41
N VAL A 476 -15.38 7.47 14.35
CA VAL A 476 -14.42 8.31 13.63
C VAL A 476 -13.44 8.88 14.65
N PHE A 477 -12.18 8.45 14.59
CA PHE A 477 -11.16 8.98 15.46
C PHE A 477 -10.53 10.22 14.83
N ALA A 478 -10.51 11.30 15.62
CA ALA A 478 -9.97 12.59 15.21
C ALA A 478 -9.46 13.35 16.44
N PHE A 479 -8.56 14.30 16.19
CA PHE A 479 -8.07 15.24 17.19
C PHE A 479 -8.94 16.51 17.27
N HIS A 480 -9.98 16.60 16.45
CA HIS A 480 -10.99 17.64 16.49
C HIS A 480 -12.26 17.07 17.12
N PRO A 481 -13.00 17.86 17.93
CA PRO A 481 -14.15 17.36 18.69
C PRO A 481 -15.31 16.89 17.80
N THR A 482 -15.40 17.40 16.57
CA THR A 482 -16.45 17.06 15.61
C THR A 482 -15.88 16.77 14.23
N VAL A 483 -16.60 15.93 13.49
CA VAL A 483 -16.26 15.47 12.15
C VAL A 483 -17.51 15.38 11.30
N GLU A 484 -17.39 15.66 10.01
CA GLU A 484 -18.47 15.42 9.05
C GLU A 484 -18.40 13.96 8.59
N LEU A 485 -19.43 13.17 8.92
CA LEU A 485 -19.54 11.77 8.54
C LEU A 485 -20.57 11.63 7.41
N ASN A 486 -20.16 11.00 6.31
CA ASN A 486 -20.99 10.66 5.16
C ASN A 486 -20.93 9.14 4.93
N VAL A 487 -22.07 8.47 4.84
CA VAL A 487 -22.16 7.06 4.43
C VAL A 487 -22.96 7.02 3.14
N SER A 488 -22.41 6.34 2.14
CA SER A 488 -23.03 6.27 0.82
C SER A 488 -23.03 4.85 0.25
N LEU A 489 -24.08 4.54 -0.51
CA LEU A 489 -24.20 3.33 -1.32
C LEU A 489 -24.24 3.76 -2.80
N SER A 490 -23.29 3.30 -3.61
CA SER A 490 -23.24 3.62 -5.04
C SER A 490 -23.30 5.13 -5.35
N ASN A 491 -22.62 5.96 -4.56
CA ASN A 491 -22.62 7.44 -4.58
C ASN A 491 -23.90 8.12 -4.07
N THR A 492 -24.93 7.36 -3.66
CA THR A 492 -26.11 7.90 -3.00
C THR A 492 -25.84 8.02 -1.51
N SER A 493 -25.79 9.24 -0.98
CA SER A 493 -25.65 9.52 0.45
C SER A 493 -26.87 9.01 1.20
N ILE A 494 -26.68 8.06 2.12
CA ILE A 494 -27.74 7.54 3.01
C ILE A 494 -27.68 8.16 4.41
N PHE A 495 -26.51 8.64 4.82
CA PHE A 495 -26.30 9.31 6.10
C PHE A 495 -25.30 10.43 5.89
N LYS A 496 -25.61 11.64 6.33
CA LYS A 496 -24.68 12.77 6.31
C LYS A 496 -24.94 13.68 7.50
N GLN A 497 -24.01 13.72 8.45
CA GLN A 497 -24.17 14.52 9.67
C GLN A 497 -22.81 14.89 10.28
N SER A 498 -22.78 16.02 10.98
CA SER A 498 -21.70 16.37 11.91
C SER A 498 -21.86 15.54 13.19
N CYS A 499 -20.84 14.76 13.53
CA CYS A 499 -20.85 13.85 14.66
C CYS A 499 -19.68 14.14 15.62
N PRO A 500 -19.82 13.82 16.92
CA PRO A 500 -18.69 13.87 17.84
C PRO A 500 -17.60 12.87 17.42
N SER A 501 -16.35 13.30 17.44
CA SER A 501 -15.19 12.42 17.23
C SER A 501 -15.02 11.45 18.40
N ASN A 502 -14.37 10.31 18.15
CA ASN A 502 -13.97 9.33 19.17
C ASN A 502 -15.16 8.68 19.91
N THR A 503 -16.39 8.84 19.40
CA THR A 503 -17.61 8.23 19.92
C THR A 503 -18.19 7.26 18.89
N ALA A 504 -18.68 6.12 19.36
CA ALA A 504 -19.33 5.13 18.51
C ALA A 504 -20.71 5.61 18.04
N ILE A 505 -20.96 5.54 16.75
CA ILE A 505 -22.17 6.00 16.07
C ILE A 505 -22.86 4.78 15.46
N ARG A 506 -24.15 4.62 15.71
CA ARG A 506 -24.97 3.60 15.05
C ARG A 506 -25.53 4.17 13.76
N ILE A 507 -25.32 3.45 12.66
CA ILE A 507 -25.86 3.79 11.35
C ILE A 507 -26.91 2.76 10.98
N GLU A 508 -28.08 3.23 10.55
CA GLU A 508 -29.12 2.38 9.98
C GLU A 508 -28.82 2.15 8.50
N PHE A 509 -28.47 0.92 8.14
CA PHE A 509 -28.17 0.56 6.77
C PHE A 509 -29.44 0.00 6.08
N PRO A 510 -29.86 0.55 4.94
CA PRO A 510 -31.14 0.19 4.32
C PRO A 510 -31.13 -1.19 3.65
N SER A 511 -29.97 -1.67 3.21
CA SER A 511 -29.83 -2.89 2.41
C SER A 511 -28.49 -3.57 2.65
N SER A 512 -28.34 -4.79 2.14
CA SER A 512 -27.02 -5.36 1.87
C SER A 512 -26.32 -4.57 0.76
N GLY A 513 -25.00 -4.60 0.74
CA GLY A 513 -24.18 -3.86 -0.22
C GLY A 513 -22.85 -3.38 0.33
N ASN A 514 -22.09 -2.69 -0.53
CA ASN A 514 -20.83 -2.06 -0.21
C ASN A 514 -21.05 -0.58 0.07
N PHE A 515 -20.92 -0.19 1.34
CA PHE A 515 -21.07 1.20 1.79
C PHE A 515 -19.71 1.87 1.91
N LEU A 516 -19.58 3.07 1.36
CA LEU A 516 -18.42 3.92 1.56
C LEU A 516 -18.70 4.87 2.70
N VAL A 517 -17.97 4.70 3.80
CA VAL A 517 -17.96 5.59 4.96
C VAL A 517 -16.84 6.59 4.75
N GLN A 518 -17.18 7.87 4.68
CA GLN A 518 -16.25 8.97 4.51
C GLN A 518 -16.37 9.91 5.69
N ALA A 519 -15.24 10.22 6.32
CA ALA A 519 -15.17 11.26 7.32
C ALA A 519 -14.34 12.41 6.77
N SER A 520 -14.70 13.65 7.10
CA SER A 520 -13.89 14.82 6.76
C SER A 520 -13.84 15.83 7.91
N CYS A 521 -12.67 16.44 8.08
CA CYS A 521 -12.45 17.48 9.07
C CYS A 521 -11.25 18.35 8.66
N GLN A 522 -11.41 19.67 8.63
CA GLN A 522 -10.35 20.65 8.28
C GLN A 522 -9.55 20.30 7.01
N GLY A 523 -10.24 19.90 5.94
CA GLY A 523 -9.60 19.53 4.66
C GLY A 523 -8.90 18.17 4.67
N GLN A 524 -8.93 17.43 5.78
CA GLN A 524 -8.55 16.03 5.83
C GLN A 524 -9.78 15.16 5.54
N SER A 525 -9.54 14.00 4.93
CA SER A 525 -10.57 12.99 4.77
C SER A 525 -10.02 11.60 5.04
N ALA A 526 -10.90 10.73 5.53
CA ALA A 526 -10.66 9.31 5.72
C ALA A 526 -11.82 8.57 5.09
N GLN A 527 -11.52 7.39 4.56
CA GLN A 527 -12.52 6.54 3.91
C GLN A 527 -12.35 5.12 4.42
N ARG A 528 -13.47 4.43 4.60
CA ARG A 528 -13.50 3.01 4.95
C ARG A 528 -14.71 2.37 4.29
N LEU A 529 -14.50 1.17 3.75
CA LEU A 529 -15.59 0.38 3.21
C LEU A 529 -16.24 -0.46 4.32
N VAL A 530 -17.56 -0.53 4.33
CA VAL A 530 -18.35 -1.45 5.14
C VAL A 530 -19.18 -2.31 4.20
N LYS A 531 -18.96 -3.61 4.22
CA LYS A 531 -19.73 -4.58 3.42
C LYS A 531 -20.78 -5.25 4.29
N LEU A 532 -22.04 -5.13 3.89
CA LEU A 532 -23.17 -5.81 4.53
C LEU A 532 -23.73 -6.88 3.62
N VAL A 533 -24.04 -8.03 4.21
CA VAL A 533 -24.60 -9.17 3.50
C VAL A 533 -25.81 -9.74 4.22
N ASP A 534 -26.70 -10.36 3.46
CA ASP A 534 -27.86 -11.07 4.00
C ASP A 534 -27.47 -12.49 4.43
N TRP A 535 -28.22 -13.06 5.38
CA TRP A 535 -28.00 -14.43 5.88
C TRP A 535 -27.94 -15.49 4.76
N GLU A 536 -28.72 -15.30 3.71
CA GLU A 536 -28.81 -16.23 2.57
C GLU A 536 -27.52 -16.32 1.75
N SER A 537 -26.66 -15.30 1.83
CA SER A 537 -25.39 -15.25 1.10
C SER A 537 -24.23 -15.97 1.82
N ILE A 538 -24.46 -16.46 3.04
CA ILE A 538 -23.43 -17.13 3.84
C ILE A 538 -23.38 -18.61 3.46
N ASP A 539 -22.28 -19.02 2.84
CA ASP A 539 -22.01 -20.45 2.66
C ASP A 539 -21.42 -21.07 3.93
N LEU A 540 -22.31 -21.54 4.80
CA LEU A 540 -21.96 -22.29 6.02
C LEU A 540 -21.40 -23.70 5.74
N ARG A 541 -21.45 -24.19 4.49
CA ARG A 541 -21.04 -25.56 4.13
C ARG A 541 -19.56 -25.67 3.80
N SER A 542 -18.82 -24.56 3.73
CA SER A 542 -17.36 -24.58 3.54
C SER A 542 -16.65 -25.05 4.82
N LYS A 543 -16.65 -26.37 5.04
CA LYS A 543 -15.79 -27.04 6.02
C LYS A 543 -14.37 -27.07 5.48
N GLU A 544 -13.59 -26.05 5.78
CA GLU A 544 -12.14 -26.23 5.92
C GLU A 544 -11.81 -26.08 7.40
N VAL A 545 -11.23 -27.16 7.92
CA VAL A 545 -10.94 -27.37 9.33
C VAL A 545 -9.92 -26.33 9.77
N ILE A 546 -10.29 -25.49 10.75
CA ILE A 546 -9.31 -24.80 11.57
C ILE A 546 -8.65 -25.91 12.41
N SER A 547 -7.47 -26.34 11.99
CA SER A 547 -6.56 -27.21 12.75
C SER A 547 -5.35 -26.42 13.17
#